data_AF-A0A969B0B8-F1
#
_entry.id   AF-A0A969B0B8-F1
#
_cell.length_a   1.000
_cell.length_b   1.000
_cell.length_c   1.000
_cell.angle_alpha   90.00
_cell.angle_beta   90.00
_cell.angle_gamma   90.00
#
_symmetry.space_group_name_H-M   'P 1'
#
loop_
_entity.id
_entity.type
_entity.pdbx_description
1 polymer ?
#
loop_
_entity_poly.entity_id
_entity_poly.type
_entity_poly.pdbx_seq_one_letter_code
_entity_poly.pdbx_strand_id
1 'polypeptide(L)'
;MKSMKNQLISALLILTTVFWLSGCNDDSEDDVTPAPDISITSPQDITDNEFTGYSGDTLTLNVTINAAGGFNNVQFLENGVNDTTISRSAGNTQTSFSTTYDYVLGDVGDVTLSILATDDLNQSSNELIDITIEAKPTNFYTAKLLYAPAGDATTATFFSTNDGMTYSKLDVEGTTTNVSSKIDFGYYYGTTDKASLASPKEYPSVIYDLTAWTVKNATKLKMTNLSVNDFSSHLNDTEYINKAFDDGTAGDNDGLITELANGNILAFELDAAKGNKRGLIRILDIEAGNDPDDFIEIEVVTVK
;
A
#
# COMPACT_ATOMS: atom_id res chain seq x y z
N MET A 1 2.22 -28.32 61.29
CA MET A 1 3.46 -28.80 60.65
C MET A 1 4.13 -27.59 60.04
N LYS A 2 5.14 -27.01 60.70
CA LYS A 2 6.60 -27.22 60.45
C LYS A 2 6.95 -27.06 58.96
N SER A 3 7.87 -26.20 58.53
CA SER A 3 8.83 -25.36 59.24
C SER A 3 9.54 -24.37 58.30
N MET A 4 9.88 -23.19 58.86
CA MET A 4 11.18 -22.49 58.81
C MET A 4 11.79 -22.12 57.44
N LYS A 5 11.92 -20.82 57.14
CA LYS A 5 13.00 -19.88 57.56
C LYS A 5 14.36 -20.25 56.96
N ASN A 6 14.91 -19.36 56.13
CA ASN A 6 16.34 -19.10 56.09
C ASN A 6 16.59 -17.59 56.15
N GLN A 7 17.04 -17.15 57.33
CA GLN A 7 17.74 -15.89 57.57
C GLN A 7 19.25 -16.20 57.58
N LEU A 8 20.09 -15.27 57.11
CA LEU A 8 21.42 -14.92 57.64
C LEU A 8 22.04 -13.92 56.64
N ILE A 9 22.05 -12.61 56.92
CA ILE A 9 23.00 -11.88 57.78
C ILE A 9 24.44 -12.03 57.28
N SER A 10 25.01 -10.93 56.78
CA SER A 10 26.32 -10.48 57.24
C SER A 10 26.50 -8.98 57.01
N ALA A 11 26.77 -8.30 58.11
CA ALA A 11 27.09 -6.91 58.22
C ALA A 11 28.63 -6.71 58.22
N LEU A 12 29.03 -5.44 58.12
CA LEU A 12 30.23 -4.85 58.73
C LEU A 12 31.53 -4.87 57.89
N LEU A 13 31.96 -3.68 57.41
CA LEU A 13 33.09 -2.98 58.03
C LEU A 13 33.15 -1.50 57.61
N ILE A 14 33.27 -0.65 58.64
CA ILE A 14 33.61 0.77 58.57
C ILE A 14 35.13 0.87 58.41
N LEU A 15 35.61 1.67 57.46
CA LEU A 15 36.94 2.27 57.56
C LEU A 15 36.85 3.76 57.22
N THR A 16 36.72 4.55 58.29
CA THR A 16 36.97 5.99 58.31
C THR A 16 38.47 6.25 58.17
N THR A 17 38.86 6.96 57.11
CA THR A 17 40.11 7.71 57.08
C THR A 17 39.81 9.14 56.63
N VAL A 18 39.76 10.04 57.61
CA VAL A 18 39.87 11.48 57.40
C VAL A 18 41.35 11.83 57.52
N PHE A 19 41.95 12.33 56.44
CA PHE A 19 43.12 13.19 56.50
C PHE A 19 42.84 14.45 55.67
N TRP A 20 43.15 15.59 56.28
CA TRP A 20 42.84 16.95 55.85
C TRP A 20 43.83 17.50 54.82
N LEU A 21 43.26 18.25 53.87
CA LEU A 21 43.73 19.44 53.13
C LEU A 21 45.15 19.50 52.55
N SER A 22 45.21 19.77 51.23
CA SER A 22 45.91 20.91 50.63
C SER A 22 45.57 21.06 49.14
N GLY A 23 45.29 22.29 48.68
CA GLY A 23 45.59 22.68 47.30
C GLY A 23 44.47 23.38 46.52
N CYS A 24 44.47 24.72 46.59
CA CYS A 24 44.01 25.71 45.60
C CYS A 24 43.21 25.27 44.35
N ASN A 25 41.99 25.80 44.28
CA ASN A 25 41.56 26.80 43.29
C ASN A 25 41.72 26.45 41.80
N ASP A 26 40.68 25.84 41.25
CA ASP A 26 39.98 26.38 40.08
C ASP A 26 38.58 25.77 40.08
N ASP A 27 37.58 26.55 40.51
CA ASP A 27 36.21 26.35 40.02
C ASP A 27 36.21 26.86 38.57
N SER A 28 36.93 26.17 37.68
CA SER A 28 36.54 26.17 36.29
C SER A 28 35.28 25.33 36.27
N GLU A 29 34.12 25.97 36.13
CA GLU A 29 32.94 25.24 35.69
C GLU A 29 33.36 24.50 34.42
N ASP A 30 33.48 23.18 34.51
CA ASP A 30 33.78 22.34 33.36
C ASP A 30 32.69 22.65 32.34
N ASP A 31 33.06 23.30 31.24
CA ASP A 31 32.14 23.67 30.17
C ASP A 31 31.65 22.37 29.52
N VAL A 32 30.56 21.83 30.06
CA VAL A 32 29.98 20.56 29.60
C VAL A 32 29.42 20.81 28.21
N THR A 33 30.18 20.36 27.20
CA THR A 33 29.74 20.43 25.80
C THR A 33 28.50 19.56 25.65
N PRO A 34 27.34 20.10 25.22
CA PRO A 34 26.11 19.34 25.15
C PRO A 34 26.18 18.22 24.09
N ALA A 35 25.39 17.17 24.30
CA ALA A 35 25.16 16.12 23.31
C ALA A 35 24.52 16.71 22.02
N PRO A 36 24.57 15.98 20.89
CA PRO A 36 23.94 16.41 19.65
C PRO A 36 22.46 16.79 19.81
N ASP A 37 22.01 17.80 19.09
CA ASP A 37 20.59 18.13 18.92
C ASP A 37 20.14 17.70 17.52
N ILE A 38 18.99 17.02 17.44
CA ILE A 38 18.45 16.48 16.19
C ILE A 38 17.14 17.21 15.88
N SER A 39 17.08 17.84 14.71
CA SER A 39 15.87 18.45 14.18
C SER A 39 15.42 17.68 12.94
N ILE A 40 14.16 17.27 12.93
CA ILE A 40 13.56 16.53 11.82
C ILE A 40 12.44 17.37 11.22
N THR A 41 12.42 17.49 9.89
CA THR A 41 11.30 18.04 9.15
C THR A 41 10.93 17.10 8.02
N SER A 42 9.67 17.09 7.61
CA SER A 42 9.20 16.24 6.52
C SER A 42 8.26 17.07 5.63
N PRO A 43 8.25 16.85 4.31
CA PRO A 43 7.19 17.37 3.45
C PRO A 43 5.85 16.65 3.71
N GLN A 44 5.87 15.48 4.36
CA GLN A 44 4.69 14.81 4.88
C GLN A 44 4.35 15.31 6.29
N ASP A 45 3.07 15.23 6.67
CA ASP A 45 2.60 15.63 8.00
C ASP A 45 3.05 14.57 9.03
N ILE A 46 4.05 14.92 9.85
CA ILE A 46 4.43 14.19 11.04
C ILE A 46 3.93 15.00 12.24
N THR A 47 3.10 14.38 13.08
CA THR A 47 2.51 15.05 14.25
C THR A 47 2.91 14.28 15.50
N ASP A 48 3.48 14.96 16.49
CA ASP A 48 3.92 14.35 17.75
C ASP A 48 4.84 13.12 17.55
N ASN A 49 5.70 13.18 16.53
CA ASN A 49 6.59 12.09 16.09
C ASN A 49 5.87 10.82 15.60
N GLU A 50 4.60 10.94 15.22
CA GLU A 50 3.82 9.87 14.60
C GLU A 50 3.60 10.17 13.11
N PHE A 51 3.67 9.13 12.29
CA PHE A 51 3.34 9.19 10.87
C PHE A 51 2.48 7.99 10.48
N THR A 52 1.47 8.23 9.63
CA THR A 52 0.67 7.16 9.03
C THR A 52 0.78 7.27 7.52
N GLY A 53 1.14 6.17 6.86
CA GLY A 53 1.28 6.09 5.41
C GLY A 53 0.88 4.73 4.88
N TYR A 54 0.92 4.56 3.56
CA TYR A 54 0.54 3.29 2.95
C TYR A 54 1.76 2.50 2.49
N SER A 55 1.66 1.18 2.56
CA SER A 55 2.69 0.26 2.06
C SER A 55 3.16 0.62 0.64
N GLY A 56 4.48 0.64 0.46
CA GLY A 56 5.18 1.03 -0.77
C GLY A 56 5.37 2.54 -0.97
N ASP A 57 4.75 3.41 -0.18
CA ASP A 57 5.02 4.85 -0.25
C ASP A 57 6.39 5.20 0.36
N THR A 58 6.91 6.38 0.06
CA THR A 58 8.17 6.87 0.62
C THR A 58 7.92 7.99 1.61
N LEU A 59 8.42 7.84 2.84
CA LEU A 59 8.54 8.89 3.84
C LEU A 59 9.88 9.60 3.66
N THR A 60 9.87 10.91 3.46
CA THR A 60 11.09 11.71 3.32
C THR A 60 11.33 12.49 4.59
N LEU A 61 12.51 12.32 5.19
CA LEU A 61 12.96 13.02 6.39
C LEU A 61 14.14 13.92 6.04
N ASN A 62 13.99 15.22 6.29
CA ASN A 62 15.10 16.17 6.28
C ASN A 62 15.61 16.30 7.71
N VAL A 63 16.82 15.78 7.94
CA VAL A 63 17.45 15.71 9.26
C VAL A 63 18.56 16.73 9.33
N THR A 64 18.55 17.54 10.39
CA THR A 64 19.62 18.46 10.75
C THR A 64 20.14 18.11 12.14
N ILE A 65 21.47 18.01 12.27
CA ILE A 65 22.15 17.67 13.50
C ILE A 65 23.05 18.83 13.88
N ASN A 66 22.90 19.34 15.10
CA ASN A 66 23.80 20.33 15.69
C ASN A 66 24.59 19.67 16.82
N ALA A 67 25.90 19.53 16.65
CA ALA A 67 26.77 18.87 17.60
C ALA A 67 27.90 19.82 18.02
N ALA A 68 27.79 20.44 19.19
CA ALA A 68 28.79 21.37 19.72
C ALA A 68 30.17 20.70 19.87
N GLY A 69 30.19 19.41 20.23
CA GLY A 69 31.40 18.58 20.29
C GLY A 69 31.98 18.19 18.93
N GLY A 70 31.32 18.56 17.82
CA GLY A 70 31.68 18.16 16.46
C GLY A 70 30.95 16.90 16.02
N PHE A 71 30.18 16.99 14.93
CA PHE A 71 29.48 15.85 14.33
C PHE A 71 30.45 14.74 13.91
N ASN A 72 30.10 13.50 14.22
CA ASN A 72 30.83 12.31 13.83
C ASN A 72 30.00 11.46 12.84
N ASN A 73 28.84 10.96 13.27
CA ASN A 73 27.95 10.16 12.42
C ASN A 73 26.48 10.27 12.83
N VAL A 74 25.61 9.87 11.90
CA VAL A 74 24.20 9.60 12.12
C VAL A 74 23.84 8.21 11.61
N GLN A 75 23.04 7.48 12.37
CA GLN A 75 22.48 6.19 12.01
C GLN A 75 20.97 6.29 11.92
N PHE A 76 20.40 5.68 10.88
CA PHE A 76 18.98 5.45 10.71
C PHE A 76 18.72 3.98 10.98
N LEU A 77 17.84 3.69 11.94
CA LEU A 77 17.52 2.34 12.35
C LEU A 77 16.04 2.07 12.18
N GLU A 78 15.70 0.93 11.61
CA GLU A 78 14.35 0.38 11.57
C GLU A 78 14.20 -0.66 12.67
N ASN A 79 13.30 -0.42 13.63
CA ASN A 79 13.06 -1.34 14.76
C ASN A 79 14.36 -1.73 15.49
N GLY A 80 15.30 -0.79 15.59
CA GLY A 80 16.62 -0.98 16.20
C GLY A 80 17.66 -1.70 15.33
N VAL A 81 17.32 -2.08 14.10
CA VAL A 81 18.25 -2.63 13.10
C VAL A 81 18.77 -1.50 12.23
N ASN A 82 20.09 -1.40 12.08
CA ASN A 82 20.70 -0.35 11.28
C ASN A 82 20.34 -0.52 9.80
N ASP A 83 19.62 0.46 9.26
CA ASP A 83 19.33 0.57 7.83
C ASP A 83 20.49 1.33 7.13
N THR A 84 20.75 2.56 7.57
CA THR A 84 21.72 3.46 6.94
C THR A 84 22.62 4.13 7.97
N THR A 85 23.89 4.37 7.62
CA THR A 85 24.81 5.18 8.43
C THR A 85 25.52 6.20 7.56
N ILE A 86 25.54 7.46 8.00
CA ILE A 86 26.28 8.53 7.35
C ILE A 86 27.31 9.07 8.34
N SER A 87 28.58 8.97 7.97
CA SER A 87 29.70 9.49 8.76
C SER A 87 30.36 10.66 8.04
N ARG A 88 30.97 11.56 8.80
CA ARG A 88 31.76 12.63 8.20
C ARG A 88 33.03 12.12 7.51
N SER A 89 33.58 12.93 6.60
CA SER A 89 34.93 12.74 6.07
C SER A 89 35.99 13.06 7.12
N ALA A 90 37.03 12.22 7.21
CA ALA A 90 38.13 12.39 8.14
C ALA A 90 38.83 13.75 8.00
N GLY A 91 39.29 14.32 9.13
CA GLY A 91 40.09 15.55 9.19
C GLY A 91 39.30 16.86 9.16
N ASN A 92 37.96 16.81 9.17
CA ASN A 92 37.10 17.98 9.27
C ASN A 92 36.30 17.93 10.58
N THR A 93 36.30 19.03 11.33
CA THR A 93 35.34 19.23 12.43
C THR A 93 34.18 20.06 11.90
N GLN A 94 32.97 19.51 11.94
CA GLN A 94 31.74 20.21 11.55
C GLN A 94 30.81 20.19 12.76
N THR A 95 30.26 21.34 13.16
CA THR A 95 29.32 21.42 14.29
C THR A 95 27.86 21.33 13.84
N SER A 96 27.61 21.28 12.53
CA SER A 96 26.28 21.09 11.96
C SER A 96 26.35 20.18 10.74
N PHE A 97 25.36 19.32 10.57
CA PHE A 97 25.23 18.39 9.44
C PHE A 97 23.76 18.29 9.03
N SER A 98 23.48 18.28 7.72
CA SER A 98 22.13 18.09 7.20
C SER A 98 22.10 17.02 6.11
N THR A 99 21.05 16.21 6.10
CA THR A 99 20.83 15.16 5.11
C THR A 99 19.35 14.93 4.87
N THR A 100 19.05 14.24 3.77
CA THR A 100 17.71 13.73 3.47
C THR A 100 17.77 12.21 3.51
N TYR A 101 16.81 11.61 4.21
CA TYR A 101 16.63 10.17 4.32
C TYR A 101 15.25 9.79 3.77
N ASP A 102 15.25 8.94 2.75
CA ASP A 102 14.03 8.42 2.12
C ASP A 102 13.81 6.99 2.61
N TYR A 103 12.75 6.79 3.39
CA TYR A 103 12.34 5.50 3.91
C TYR A 103 11.16 4.96 3.11
N VAL A 104 11.31 3.78 2.49
CA VAL A 104 10.21 3.10 1.79
C VAL A 104 9.42 2.29 2.81
N LEU A 105 8.13 2.59 2.92
CA LEU A 105 7.23 1.89 3.83
C LEU A 105 7.06 0.44 3.38
N GLY A 106 7.43 -0.51 4.24
CA GLY A 106 7.34 -1.94 3.99
C GLY A 106 5.91 -2.49 4.08
N ASP A 107 5.79 -3.69 4.65
CA ASP A 107 4.50 -4.35 4.85
C ASP A 107 3.62 -3.63 5.88
N VAL A 108 2.32 -3.91 5.83
CA VAL A 108 1.33 -3.40 6.79
C VAL A 108 1.71 -3.77 8.21
N GLY A 109 1.69 -2.78 9.11
CA GLY A 109 2.07 -2.94 10.51
C GLY A 109 2.63 -1.67 11.10
N ASP A 110 3.29 -1.80 12.24
CA ASP A 110 3.93 -0.68 12.94
C ASP A 110 5.46 -0.81 12.86
N VAL A 111 6.12 0.32 12.65
CA VAL A 111 7.58 0.45 12.57
C VAL A 111 8.01 1.64 13.42
N THR A 112 9.09 1.48 14.19
CA THR A 112 9.76 2.62 14.82
C THR A 112 11.05 2.92 14.06
N LEU A 113 11.13 4.12 13.49
CA LEU A 113 12.40 4.67 12.97
C LEU A 113 13.14 5.39 14.09
N SER A 114 14.43 5.12 14.21
CA SER A 114 15.34 5.77 15.16
C SER A 114 16.45 6.50 14.41
N ILE A 115 16.66 7.77 14.76
CA ILE A 115 17.73 8.61 14.25
C ILE A 115 18.72 8.82 15.39
N LEU A 116 19.84 8.12 15.34
CA LEU A 116 20.89 8.17 16.36
C LEU A 116 22.06 9.01 15.85
N ALA A 117 22.25 10.20 16.43
CA ALA A 117 23.38 11.07 16.14
C ALA A 117 24.47 10.91 17.19
N THR A 118 25.74 10.86 16.78
CA THR A 118 26.90 10.80 17.67
C THR A 118 27.91 11.89 17.32
N ASP A 119 28.48 12.55 18.34
CA ASP A 119 29.54 13.55 18.20
C ASP A 119 30.96 12.94 18.34
N ASP A 120 32.00 13.76 18.21
CA ASP A 120 33.40 13.37 18.36
C ASP A 120 33.80 13.06 19.81
N LEU A 121 33.02 13.56 20.77
CA LEU A 121 33.20 13.29 22.19
C LEU A 121 32.50 11.98 22.59
N ASN A 122 31.89 11.27 21.64
CA ASN A 122 31.09 10.05 21.81
C ASN A 122 29.82 10.26 22.66
N GLN A 123 29.28 11.47 22.64
CA GLN A 123 27.94 11.75 23.14
C GLN A 123 26.93 11.47 22.03
N SER A 124 25.77 10.95 22.39
CA SER A 124 24.73 10.60 21.43
C SER A 124 23.36 11.09 21.86
N SER A 125 22.53 11.39 20.85
CA SER A 125 21.11 11.69 21.00
C SER A 125 20.31 10.83 20.03
N ASN A 126 19.07 10.54 20.41
CA ASN A 126 18.19 9.66 19.64
C ASN A 126 16.80 10.29 19.52
N GLU A 127 16.31 10.39 18.29
CA GLU A 127 14.93 10.75 18.01
C GLU A 127 14.20 9.53 17.43
N LEU A 128 12.94 9.37 17.82
CA LEU A 128 12.08 8.28 17.37
C LEU A 128 10.94 8.84 16.55
N ILE A 129 10.56 8.11 15.50
CA ILE A 129 9.32 8.33 14.75
C ILE A 129 8.58 7.00 14.73
N ASP A 130 7.36 7.00 15.27
CA ASP A 130 6.47 5.85 15.21
C ASP A 130 5.65 5.93 13.91
N ILE A 131 5.70 4.86 13.13
CA ILE A 131 5.09 4.76 11.82
C ILE A 131 4.04 3.66 11.84
N THR A 132 2.81 4.01 11.48
CA THR A 132 1.76 3.04 11.15
C THR A 132 1.63 2.93 9.64
N ILE A 133 1.87 1.72 9.12
CA ILE A 133 1.80 1.39 7.69
C ILE A 133 0.47 0.70 7.43
N GLU A 134 -0.38 1.34 6.64
CA GLU A 134 -1.67 0.82 6.22
C GLU A 134 -1.63 0.21 4.82
N ALA A 135 -2.60 -0.65 4.51
CA ALA A 135 -2.78 -1.12 3.15
C ALA A 135 -3.40 -0.03 2.28
N LYS A 136 -2.97 0.09 1.01
CA LYS A 136 -3.58 1.06 0.10
C LYS A 136 -5.06 0.73 -0.12
N PRO A 137 -5.95 1.73 -0.10
CA PRO A 137 -7.37 1.43 -0.11
C PRO A 137 -7.81 0.97 -1.50
N THR A 138 -8.47 -0.19 -1.57
CA THR A 138 -9.12 -0.70 -2.78
C THR A 138 -10.63 -0.82 -2.57
N ASN A 139 -11.37 -0.95 -3.67
CA ASN A 139 -12.75 -1.42 -3.64
C ASN A 139 -12.74 -2.91 -3.95
N PHE A 140 -13.27 -3.72 -3.03
CA PHE A 140 -13.45 -5.15 -3.25
C PHE A 140 -14.93 -5.50 -3.29
N TYR A 141 -15.35 -6.10 -4.39
CA TYR A 141 -16.70 -6.57 -4.63
C TYR A 141 -16.69 -8.10 -4.58
N THR A 142 -17.36 -8.65 -3.58
CA THR A 142 -17.59 -10.09 -3.46
C THR A 142 -18.49 -10.58 -4.59
N ALA A 143 -18.36 -11.87 -4.91
CA ALA A 143 -19.11 -12.64 -5.92
C ALA A 143 -20.33 -11.92 -6.54
N LYS A 144 -20.19 -11.55 -7.81
CA LYS A 144 -21.20 -10.92 -8.65
C LYS A 144 -21.56 -11.86 -9.79
N LEU A 145 -22.85 -12.06 -10.01
CA LEU A 145 -23.36 -12.80 -11.14
C LEU A 145 -23.67 -11.85 -12.28
N LEU A 146 -23.05 -12.08 -13.44
CA LEU A 146 -23.42 -11.44 -14.69
C LEU A 146 -24.09 -12.48 -15.59
N TYR A 147 -25.33 -12.20 -15.97
CA TYR A 147 -26.15 -13.13 -16.74
C TYR A 147 -25.96 -12.95 -18.24
N ALA A 148 -26.06 -14.06 -18.97
CA ALA A 148 -26.03 -14.05 -20.42
C ALA A 148 -27.14 -13.13 -20.98
N PRO A 149 -26.86 -12.36 -22.05
CA PRO A 149 -27.81 -11.45 -22.66
C PRO A 149 -29.14 -12.12 -23.10
N ALA A 150 -30.26 -11.76 -22.46
CA ALA A 150 -31.59 -12.19 -22.89
C ALA A 150 -32.16 -11.30 -24.02
N GLY A 151 -32.99 -11.87 -24.90
CA GLY A 151 -33.60 -11.12 -26.01
C GLY A 151 -34.51 -9.95 -25.58
N ASP A 152 -35.01 -9.96 -24.34
CA ASP A 152 -35.85 -8.89 -23.77
C ASP A 152 -35.05 -7.79 -23.04
N ALA A 153 -33.72 -7.89 -23.02
CA ALA A 153 -32.81 -6.92 -22.42
C ALA A 153 -32.90 -6.78 -20.88
N THR A 154 -33.50 -7.75 -20.17
CA THR A 154 -33.75 -7.65 -18.71
C THR A 154 -32.68 -8.30 -17.83
N THR A 155 -31.79 -9.11 -18.39
CA THR A 155 -30.73 -9.80 -17.63
C THR A 155 -29.67 -8.82 -17.14
N ALA A 156 -29.20 -9.01 -15.91
CA ALA A 156 -28.14 -8.19 -15.30
C ALA A 156 -26.76 -8.56 -15.88
N THR A 157 -26.51 -8.10 -17.10
CA THR A 157 -25.38 -8.48 -17.96
C THR A 157 -24.13 -7.62 -17.73
N PHE A 158 -24.29 -6.39 -17.24
CA PHE A 158 -23.23 -5.39 -17.15
C PHE A 158 -22.82 -5.10 -15.71
N PHE A 159 -21.57 -4.71 -15.49
CA PHE A 159 -21.02 -4.37 -14.18
C PHE A 159 -20.50 -2.94 -14.13
N SER A 160 -20.62 -2.29 -12.97
CA SER A 160 -19.93 -1.03 -12.66
C SER A 160 -18.98 -1.19 -11.49
N THR A 161 -17.71 -0.87 -11.69
CA THR A 161 -16.69 -0.82 -10.63
C THR A 161 -16.83 0.42 -9.75
N ASN A 162 -17.67 1.39 -10.13
CA ASN A 162 -17.91 2.60 -9.33
C ASN A 162 -18.81 2.34 -8.12
N ASP A 163 -19.87 1.54 -8.30
CA ASP A 163 -20.85 1.26 -7.25
C ASP A 163 -21.01 -0.24 -6.94
N GLY A 164 -20.31 -1.11 -7.68
CA GLY A 164 -20.34 -2.56 -7.45
C GLY A 164 -21.66 -3.21 -7.85
N MET A 165 -22.50 -2.51 -8.63
CA MET A 165 -23.81 -2.98 -9.05
C MET A 165 -23.75 -3.62 -10.44
N THR A 166 -24.70 -4.52 -10.66
CA THR A 166 -24.97 -5.12 -11.97
C THR A 166 -26.17 -4.45 -12.61
N TYR A 167 -26.16 -4.33 -13.93
CA TYR A 167 -27.16 -3.61 -14.71
C TYR A 167 -27.61 -4.45 -15.90
N SER A 168 -28.89 -4.40 -16.21
CA SER A 168 -29.41 -4.86 -17.50
C SER A 168 -29.26 -3.78 -18.56
N LYS A 169 -29.37 -4.17 -19.83
CA LYS A 169 -29.43 -3.19 -20.93
C LYS A 169 -30.65 -2.28 -20.76
N LEU A 170 -31.77 -2.83 -20.31
CA LEU A 170 -32.99 -2.06 -20.04
C LEU A 170 -32.79 -1.03 -18.91
N ASP A 171 -32.03 -1.34 -17.86
CA ASP A 171 -31.72 -0.36 -16.80
C ASP A 171 -30.90 0.82 -17.33
N VAL A 172 -30.02 0.56 -18.31
CA VAL A 172 -29.17 1.59 -18.90
C VAL A 172 -29.94 2.49 -19.85
N GLU A 173 -30.81 1.91 -20.69
CA GLU A 173 -31.56 2.64 -21.74
C GLU A 173 -32.91 3.18 -21.26
N GLY A 174 -33.50 2.57 -20.24
CA GLY A 174 -34.83 2.88 -19.73
C GLY A 174 -34.90 4.08 -18.78
N THR A 175 -33.79 4.79 -18.56
CA THR A 175 -33.72 5.92 -17.64
C THR A 175 -33.29 7.21 -18.33
N THR A 176 -33.66 8.36 -17.75
CA THR A 176 -33.21 9.67 -18.22
C THR A 176 -31.83 10.05 -17.67
N THR A 177 -31.33 9.31 -16.69
CA THR A 177 -29.99 9.50 -16.12
C THR A 177 -28.98 8.78 -16.99
N ASN A 178 -27.80 9.38 -17.22
CA ASN A 178 -26.75 8.68 -17.95
C ASN A 178 -26.15 7.55 -17.09
N VAL A 179 -26.75 6.37 -17.15
CA VAL A 179 -26.24 5.15 -16.52
C VAL A 179 -25.10 4.55 -17.35
N SER A 180 -25.11 4.75 -18.67
CA SER A 180 -24.11 4.16 -19.59
C SER A 180 -22.67 4.54 -19.25
N SER A 181 -22.44 5.73 -18.70
CA SER A 181 -21.10 6.17 -18.25
C SER A 181 -20.56 5.42 -17.04
N LYS A 182 -21.42 4.72 -16.29
CA LYS A 182 -21.02 3.92 -15.14
C LYS A 182 -20.46 2.56 -15.52
N ILE A 183 -20.91 2.01 -16.65
CA ILE A 183 -20.68 0.61 -17.02
C ILE A 183 -19.25 0.40 -17.49
N ASP A 184 -18.58 -0.61 -16.94
CA ASP A 184 -17.17 -0.86 -17.23
C ASP A 184 -16.96 -2.04 -18.17
N PHE A 185 -17.74 -3.10 -17.97
CA PHE A 185 -17.73 -4.30 -18.80
C PHE A 185 -19.04 -5.07 -18.67
N GLY A 186 -19.28 -6.01 -19.56
CA GLY A 186 -20.40 -6.94 -19.51
C GLY A 186 -20.00 -8.33 -19.95
N TYR A 187 -20.81 -9.30 -19.55
CA TYR A 187 -20.65 -10.70 -19.90
C TYR A 187 -21.47 -11.08 -21.13
N TYR A 188 -20.95 -11.97 -21.96
CA TYR A 188 -21.75 -12.69 -22.93
C TYR A 188 -21.23 -14.10 -23.17
N TYR A 189 -22.08 -14.92 -23.78
CA TYR A 189 -21.68 -16.22 -24.31
C TYR A 189 -21.92 -16.27 -25.82
N GLY A 190 -20.84 -16.43 -26.59
CA GLY A 190 -20.89 -16.55 -28.04
C GLY A 190 -20.73 -18.00 -28.52
N THR A 191 -21.21 -18.31 -29.73
CA THR A 191 -20.99 -19.64 -30.33
C THR A 191 -19.51 -19.95 -30.51
N THR A 192 -18.73 -18.96 -30.96
CA THR A 192 -17.28 -19.04 -31.14
C THR A 192 -16.58 -18.57 -29.87
N ASP A 193 -16.90 -17.37 -29.39
CA ASP A 193 -16.19 -16.72 -28.29
C ASP A 193 -16.39 -17.41 -26.93
N LYS A 194 -17.43 -18.23 -26.78
CA LYS A 194 -17.83 -18.85 -25.50
C LYS A 194 -18.01 -17.77 -24.42
N ALA A 195 -17.78 -18.12 -23.15
CA ALA A 195 -17.85 -17.20 -22.02
C ALA A 195 -16.83 -16.07 -22.20
N SER A 196 -17.31 -14.83 -22.22
CA SER A 196 -16.51 -13.67 -22.61
C SER A 196 -16.86 -12.45 -21.78
N LEU A 197 -15.86 -11.61 -21.51
CA LEU A 197 -16.05 -10.28 -20.93
C LEU A 197 -15.61 -9.22 -21.93
N ALA A 198 -16.45 -8.21 -22.12
CA ALA A 198 -16.17 -7.10 -23.03
C ALA A 198 -16.51 -5.74 -22.41
N SER A 199 -15.70 -4.73 -22.71
CA SER A 199 -16.05 -3.34 -22.44
C SER A 199 -17.23 -2.89 -23.31
N PRO A 200 -18.02 -1.88 -22.89
CA PRO A 200 -19.10 -1.33 -23.73
C PRO A 200 -18.65 -0.89 -25.13
N LYS A 201 -17.39 -0.46 -25.30
CA LYS A 201 -16.85 -0.06 -26.61
C LYS A 201 -16.62 -1.24 -27.54
N GLU A 202 -16.12 -2.35 -27.01
CA GLU A 202 -15.79 -3.56 -27.76
C GLU A 202 -16.89 -4.63 -27.68
N TYR A 203 -18.05 -4.30 -27.08
CA TYR A 203 -19.15 -5.23 -26.91
C TYR A 203 -19.75 -5.62 -28.27
N PRO A 204 -19.89 -6.92 -28.61
CA PRO A 204 -20.36 -7.32 -29.92
C PRO A 204 -21.81 -6.88 -30.17
N SER A 205 -22.02 -6.05 -31.21
CA SER A 205 -23.35 -5.54 -31.59
C SER A 205 -24.34 -6.63 -32.01
N VAL A 206 -23.82 -7.78 -32.45
CA VAL A 206 -24.63 -8.98 -32.77
C VAL A 206 -25.21 -9.66 -31.53
N ILE A 207 -24.62 -9.42 -30.36
CA ILE A 207 -25.12 -9.92 -29.07
C ILE A 207 -26.09 -8.88 -28.51
N TYR A 208 -25.62 -7.67 -28.25
CA TYR A 208 -26.45 -6.51 -27.94
C TYR A 208 -25.94 -5.28 -28.68
N ASP A 209 -26.83 -4.63 -29.42
CA ASP A 209 -26.55 -3.31 -29.97
C ASP A 209 -26.60 -2.24 -28.87
N LEU A 210 -25.45 -1.61 -28.59
CA LEU A 210 -25.30 -0.54 -27.61
C LEU A 210 -25.23 0.86 -28.29
N THR A 211 -25.73 1.01 -29.51
CA THR A 211 -25.73 2.30 -30.23
C THR A 211 -26.48 3.41 -29.51
N ALA A 212 -27.51 3.08 -28.71
CA ALA A 212 -28.27 4.03 -27.92
C ALA A 212 -27.51 4.56 -26.68
N TRP A 213 -26.40 3.94 -26.30
CA TRP A 213 -25.61 4.36 -25.14
C TRP A 213 -24.82 5.62 -25.44
N THR A 214 -24.99 6.63 -24.60
CA THR A 214 -24.30 7.93 -24.76
C THR A 214 -22.81 7.83 -24.50
N VAL A 215 -22.39 6.91 -23.62
CA VAL A 215 -20.99 6.63 -23.31
C VAL A 215 -20.76 5.13 -23.44
N LYS A 216 -19.70 4.76 -24.14
CA LYS A 216 -19.22 3.38 -24.23
C LYS A 216 -17.78 3.36 -23.73
N ASN A 217 -17.62 3.10 -22.44
CA ASN A 217 -16.30 3.08 -21.80
C ASN A 217 -15.39 2.06 -22.49
N ALA A 218 -14.15 2.46 -22.74
CA ALA A 218 -13.13 1.65 -23.40
C ALA A 218 -12.24 0.93 -22.38
N THR A 219 -12.84 0.24 -21.41
CA THR A 219 -12.11 -0.55 -20.41
C THR A 219 -11.23 -1.56 -21.12
N LYS A 220 -9.94 -1.58 -20.79
CA LYS A 220 -9.02 -2.58 -21.32
C LYS A 220 -9.05 -3.82 -20.43
N LEU A 221 -9.00 -4.99 -21.03
CA LEU A 221 -9.01 -6.29 -20.39
C LEU A 221 -7.80 -7.10 -20.85
N LYS A 222 -7.12 -7.73 -19.90
CA LYS A 222 -5.95 -8.57 -20.16
C LYS A 222 -6.04 -9.85 -19.35
N MET A 223 -5.69 -10.97 -19.96
CA MET A 223 -5.49 -12.23 -19.24
C MET A 223 -4.19 -12.18 -18.45
N THR A 224 -4.19 -12.75 -17.25
CA THR A 224 -2.99 -12.87 -16.42
C THR A 224 -2.61 -14.35 -16.22
N ASN A 225 -1.39 -14.58 -15.73
CA ASN A 225 -0.95 -15.90 -15.26
C ASN A 225 -1.02 -16.02 -13.72
N LEU A 226 -1.78 -15.14 -13.07
CA LEU A 226 -1.91 -15.15 -11.61
C LEU A 226 -2.65 -16.39 -11.13
N SER A 227 -2.27 -16.88 -9.95
CA SER A 227 -3.02 -17.91 -9.25
C SER A 227 -4.14 -17.30 -8.40
N VAL A 228 -5.11 -18.13 -8.01
CA VAL A 228 -6.16 -17.74 -7.05
C VAL A 228 -5.55 -17.23 -5.73
N ASN A 229 -4.45 -17.82 -5.28
CA ASN A 229 -3.78 -17.40 -4.05
C ASN A 229 -3.13 -16.03 -4.21
N ASP A 230 -2.58 -15.73 -5.38
CA ASP A 230 -2.01 -14.41 -5.68
C ASP A 230 -3.10 -13.33 -5.60
N PHE A 231 -4.26 -13.59 -6.22
CA PHE A 231 -5.40 -12.68 -6.15
C PHE A 231 -5.84 -12.39 -4.71
N SER A 232 -6.04 -13.43 -3.89
CA SER A 232 -6.53 -13.26 -2.52
C SER A 232 -5.53 -12.61 -1.57
N SER A 233 -4.23 -12.77 -1.82
CA SER A 233 -3.17 -12.24 -0.95
C SER A 233 -2.84 -10.77 -1.23
N HIS A 234 -3.25 -10.23 -2.39
CA HIS A 234 -2.86 -8.90 -2.87
C HIS A 234 -4.07 -7.97 -3.13
N LEU A 235 -5.20 -8.19 -2.45
CA LEU A 235 -6.42 -7.39 -2.62
C LEU A 235 -6.23 -5.89 -2.28
N ASN A 236 -5.22 -5.54 -1.49
CA ASN A 236 -4.91 -4.14 -1.12
C ASN A 236 -3.52 -3.69 -1.60
N ASP A 237 -2.88 -4.48 -2.45
CA ASP A 237 -1.56 -4.14 -3.01
C ASP A 237 -1.75 -3.53 -4.40
N THR A 238 -1.80 -2.20 -4.45
CA THR A 238 -2.03 -1.48 -5.69
C THR A 238 -0.86 -1.62 -6.66
N GLU A 239 0.37 -1.78 -6.17
CA GLU A 239 1.55 -1.93 -7.03
C GLU A 239 1.49 -3.29 -7.74
N TYR A 240 1.18 -4.34 -7.00
CA TYR A 240 0.94 -5.67 -7.54
C TYR A 240 -0.18 -5.67 -8.58
N ILE A 241 -1.33 -5.05 -8.26
CA ILE A 241 -2.47 -4.93 -9.18
C ILE A 241 -2.07 -4.19 -10.47
N ASN A 242 -1.35 -3.08 -10.34
CA ASN A 242 -0.89 -2.30 -11.50
C ASN A 242 0.08 -3.12 -12.37
N LYS A 243 1.03 -3.81 -11.73
CA LYS A 243 1.99 -4.69 -12.40
C LYS A 243 1.31 -5.84 -13.13
N ALA A 244 0.29 -6.44 -12.53
CA ALA A 244 -0.48 -7.52 -13.16
C ALA A 244 -1.15 -7.06 -14.46
N PHE A 245 -1.60 -5.80 -14.55
CA PHE A 245 -2.09 -5.24 -15.81
C PHE A 245 -0.98 -5.02 -16.83
N ASP A 246 0.18 -4.51 -16.43
CA ASP A 246 1.29 -4.26 -17.34
C ASP A 246 1.84 -5.58 -17.92
N ASP A 247 1.97 -6.61 -17.09
CA ASP A 247 2.45 -7.95 -17.46
C ASP A 247 1.36 -8.81 -18.18
N GLY A 248 0.09 -8.41 -18.07
CA GLY A 248 -1.04 -9.12 -18.66
C GLY A 248 -1.04 -9.12 -20.19
N THR A 249 -1.67 -10.14 -20.79
CA THR A 249 -1.78 -10.33 -22.24
C THR A 249 -3.16 -9.90 -22.73
N ALA A 250 -3.22 -8.96 -23.68
CA ALA A 250 -4.48 -8.55 -24.31
C ALA A 250 -5.02 -9.65 -25.25
N GLY A 251 -6.33 -9.67 -25.45
CA GLY A 251 -6.95 -10.45 -26.51
C GLY A 251 -6.77 -9.81 -27.89
N ASP A 252 -7.55 -10.27 -28.87
CA ASP A 252 -7.55 -9.69 -30.22
C ASP A 252 -8.00 -8.22 -30.24
N ASN A 253 -8.80 -7.81 -29.24
CA ASN A 253 -9.16 -6.42 -29.00
C ASN A 253 -8.86 -6.07 -27.53
N ASP A 254 -8.34 -4.86 -27.29
CA ASP A 254 -7.86 -4.43 -25.98
C ASP A 254 -8.92 -4.47 -24.87
N GLY A 255 -10.21 -4.45 -25.21
CA GLY A 255 -11.32 -4.47 -24.25
C GLY A 255 -12.17 -5.74 -24.31
N LEU A 256 -11.64 -6.84 -24.83
CA LEU A 256 -12.35 -8.11 -24.99
C LEU A 256 -11.45 -9.29 -24.60
N ILE A 257 -11.97 -10.18 -23.76
CA ILE A 257 -11.37 -11.48 -23.47
C ILE A 257 -12.46 -12.55 -23.67
N THR A 258 -12.12 -13.57 -24.44
CA THR A 258 -13.02 -14.69 -24.78
C THR A 258 -12.52 -16.00 -24.16
N GLU A 259 -13.32 -17.06 -24.31
CA GLU A 259 -12.99 -18.42 -23.86
C GLU A 259 -12.59 -18.51 -22.37
N LEU A 260 -13.27 -17.73 -21.53
CA LEU A 260 -13.06 -17.70 -20.08
C LEU A 260 -13.37 -19.06 -19.45
N ALA A 261 -12.57 -19.39 -18.43
CA ALA A 261 -12.75 -20.58 -17.60
C ALA A 261 -12.69 -20.22 -16.11
N ASN A 262 -13.27 -21.10 -15.29
CA ASN A 262 -13.17 -21.02 -13.83
C ASN A 262 -11.69 -20.92 -13.40
N GLY A 263 -11.40 -19.99 -12.48
CA GLY A 263 -10.08 -19.74 -11.94
C GLY A 263 -9.22 -18.81 -12.79
N ASN A 264 -9.68 -18.38 -13.97
CA ASN A 264 -9.02 -17.32 -14.71
C ASN A 264 -9.01 -16.02 -13.90
N ILE A 265 -7.91 -15.28 -13.99
CA ILE A 265 -7.76 -13.96 -13.42
C ILE A 265 -7.37 -13.00 -14.53
N LEU A 266 -8.16 -11.94 -14.65
CA LEU A 266 -7.95 -10.87 -15.60
C LEU A 266 -7.47 -9.64 -14.85
N ALA A 267 -6.66 -8.83 -15.51
CA ALA A 267 -6.39 -7.46 -15.12
C ALA A 267 -7.16 -6.51 -16.03
N PHE A 268 -7.61 -5.38 -15.48
CA PHE A 268 -8.28 -4.35 -16.26
C PHE A 268 -7.74 -2.95 -15.96
N GLU A 269 -7.93 -2.06 -16.93
CA GLU A 269 -7.69 -0.61 -16.81
C GLU A 269 -8.95 0.10 -17.30
N LEU A 270 -9.58 0.88 -16.43
CA LEU A 270 -10.77 1.64 -16.78
C LEU A 270 -10.46 2.72 -17.82
N ASP A 271 -11.50 3.17 -18.51
CA ASP A 271 -11.41 4.30 -19.44
C ASP A 271 -10.72 5.53 -18.82
N ALA A 272 -10.01 6.31 -19.65
CA ALA A 272 -9.31 7.52 -19.20
C ALA A 272 -10.24 8.53 -18.52
N ALA A 273 -11.49 8.64 -18.95
CA ALA A 273 -12.50 9.47 -18.29
C ALA A 273 -12.83 9.01 -16.86
N LYS A 274 -12.51 7.76 -16.52
CA LYS A 274 -12.62 7.16 -15.18
C LYS A 274 -11.28 7.12 -14.43
N GLY A 275 -10.25 7.78 -14.95
CA GLY A 275 -8.96 7.98 -14.28
C GLY A 275 -7.94 6.87 -14.50
N ASN A 276 -8.13 5.99 -15.51
CA ASN A 276 -7.24 4.85 -15.77
C ASN A 276 -7.02 3.95 -14.54
N LYS A 277 -8.01 3.87 -13.64
CA LYS A 277 -7.92 3.01 -12.46
C LYS A 277 -7.81 1.56 -12.90
N ARG A 278 -6.95 0.80 -12.23
CA ARG A 278 -6.71 -0.60 -12.54
C ARG A 278 -7.31 -1.53 -11.49
N GLY A 279 -7.45 -2.79 -11.84
CA GLY A 279 -8.01 -3.80 -10.97
C GLY A 279 -7.83 -5.21 -11.50
N LEU A 280 -8.30 -6.17 -10.72
CA LEU A 280 -8.32 -7.58 -11.08
C LEU A 280 -9.76 -8.11 -11.04
N ILE A 281 -10.05 -9.06 -11.92
CA ILE A 281 -11.30 -9.82 -11.96
C ILE A 281 -10.92 -11.29 -11.85
N ARG A 282 -11.49 -12.01 -10.89
CA ARG A 282 -11.37 -13.46 -10.78
C ARG A 282 -12.67 -14.11 -11.22
N ILE A 283 -12.57 -15.15 -12.05
CA ILE A 283 -13.71 -15.98 -12.45
C ILE A 283 -13.89 -17.11 -11.43
N LEU A 284 -15.06 -17.15 -10.77
CA LEU A 284 -15.39 -18.13 -9.73
C LEU A 284 -16.13 -19.32 -10.30
N ASP A 285 -17.07 -19.07 -11.21
CA ASP A 285 -17.86 -20.10 -11.85
C ASP A 285 -18.46 -19.60 -13.17
N ILE A 286 -18.81 -20.53 -14.05
CA ILE A 286 -19.48 -20.26 -15.33
C ILE A 286 -20.54 -21.33 -15.55
N GLU A 287 -21.81 -20.91 -15.64
CA GLU A 287 -22.86 -21.72 -16.28
C GLU A 287 -22.83 -21.41 -17.77
N ALA A 288 -22.45 -22.41 -18.57
CA ALA A 288 -22.14 -22.21 -19.98
C ALA A 288 -23.38 -22.26 -20.86
N GLY A 289 -23.68 -21.14 -21.52
CA GLY A 289 -24.71 -21.07 -22.54
C GLY A 289 -25.20 -19.64 -22.73
N ASN A 290 -26.26 -19.49 -23.54
CA ASN A 290 -26.88 -18.21 -23.85
C ASN A 290 -28.34 -18.11 -23.42
N ASP A 291 -28.78 -19.00 -22.53
CA ASP A 291 -30.09 -18.91 -21.89
C ASP A 291 -30.06 -17.81 -20.81
N PRO A 292 -31.18 -17.15 -20.48
CA PRO A 292 -31.21 -16.02 -19.54
C PRO A 292 -30.71 -16.33 -18.12
N ASP A 293 -30.73 -17.62 -17.73
CA ASP A 293 -30.26 -18.09 -16.43
C ASP A 293 -28.77 -18.48 -16.43
N ASP A 294 -28.13 -18.54 -17.61
CA ASP A 294 -26.69 -18.80 -17.74
C ASP A 294 -25.88 -17.57 -17.29
N PHE A 295 -24.70 -17.78 -16.71
CA PHE A 295 -23.97 -16.71 -16.03
C PHE A 295 -22.46 -16.91 -15.96
N ILE A 296 -21.78 -15.83 -15.60
CA ILE A 296 -20.43 -15.85 -15.01
C ILE A 296 -20.47 -15.26 -13.61
N GLU A 297 -19.84 -15.94 -12.66
CA GLU A 297 -19.65 -15.45 -11.30
C GLU A 297 -18.23 -14.87 -11.15
N ILE A 298 -18.12 -13.64 -10.66
CA ILE A 298 -16.85 -12.91 -10.57
C ILE A 298 -16.61 -12.24 -9.21
N GLU A 299 -15.34 -12.14 -8.82
CA GLU A 299 -14.85 -11.24 -7.77
C GLU A 299 -14.07 -10.12 -8.43
N VAL A 300 -14.24 -8.89 -7.94
CA VAL A 300 -13.60 -7.72 -8.55
C VAL A 300 -12.91 -6.89 -7.48
N VAL A 301 -11.63 -6.58 -7.69
CA VAL A 301 -10.89 -5.59 -6.91
C VAL A 301 -10.48 -4.43 -7.81
N THR A 302 -10.60 -3.20 -7.33
CA THR A 302 -10.21 -1.99 -8.06
C THR A 302 -9.44 -1.04 -7.16
N VAL A 303 -8.34 -0.49 -7.65
CA VAL A 303 -7.59 0.57 -6.96
C VAL A 303 -8.49 1.81 -6.80
N LYS A 304 -8.47 2.46 -5.63
CA LYS A 304 -9.25 3.69 -5.40
C LYS A 304 -8.61 4.93 -6.03
#